data_AF-A0AAD1H465-F1
#
_entry.id   AF-A0AAD1H465-F1
#
_cell.length_a   1.000
_cell.length_b   1.000
_cell.length_c   1.000
_cell.angle_alpha   90.00
_cell.angle_beta   90.00
_cell.angle_gamma   90.00
#
_symmetry.space_group_name_H-M   'P 1'
#
loop_
_entity.id
_entity.type
_entity.pdbx_description
1 polymer ?
#
loop_
_entity_poly.entity_id
_entity_poly.type
_entity_poly.pdbx_seq_one_letter_code
_entity_poly.pdbx_strand_id
1 'polypeptide(L)'
;MDSAAADWAGSGLAYLTGPADGPPDFSRAGVLAKARHVTAEIARLLGVDTDAATILAGRAALLGLTRQGRVSAGGATRLLPSADGWCAIALPRPDDAAALPALLQVDAVPADPWPTLAAWAATHSSDAVVARTQLLDIAAAALGETAAAPPAVRRDGNPTAPRAFGDLLVADLSSLWAGPLCAQLLARAGAVVVKVESPARPDGTRRGEPAFFDWMNFGKLSYAVDFDKEPDVLRQLLSAADVVIEGSRPAALRRRQLSADDMPARPGRVWLRIKGYNDQPDRVAFGDDAAVAGGLVGADADGPVFAATPSPTR
;
A
#
# COMPACT_ATOMS: atom_id res chain seq x y z
N MET A 1 -22.11 3.59 24.98
CA MET A 1 -21.13 3.64 23.87
C MET A 1 -21.42 2.47 22.97
N ASP A 2 -21.58 2.70 21.66
CA ASP A 2 -21.67 1.64 20.66
C ASP A 2 -20.43 0.71 20.75
N SER A 3 -20.59 -0.61 20.61
CA SER A 3 -19.47 -1.55 20.78
C SER A 3 -18.36 -1.26 19.76
N ALA A 4 -18.73 -0.84 18.55
CA ALA A 4 -17.79 -0.44 17.51
C ALA A 4 -16.93 0.75 17.94
N ALA A 5 -17.51 1.73 18.65
CA ALA A 5 -16.78 2.90 19.14
C ALA A 5 -15.81 2.53 20.27
N ALA A 6 -16.22 1.65 21.19
CA ALA A 6 -15.35 1.17 22.27
C ALA A 6 -14.15 0.38 21.71
N ASP A 7 -14.41 -0.50 20.74
CA ASP A 7 -13.38 -1.26 20.03
C ASP A 7 -12.40 -0.36 19.29
N TRP A 8 -12.91 0.66 18.59
CA TRP A 8 -12.09 1.65 17.89
C TRP A 8 -11.16 2.40 18.84
N ALA A 9 -11.67 2.85 20.00
CA ALA A 9 -10.87 3.51 21.02
C ALA A 9 -9.74 2.62 21.55
N GLY A 10 -10.03 1.34 21.81
CA GLY A 10 -9.05 0.37 22.32
C GLY A 10 -8.04 -0.12 21.29
N SER A 11 -8.30 0.07 19.99
CA SER A 11 -7.48 -0.47 18.90
C SER A 11 -6.26 0.37 18.51
N GLY A 12 -6.16 1.59 19.02
CA GLY A 12 -5.16 2.59 18.58
C GLY A 12 -5.55 3.34 17.30
N LEU A 13 -6.55 2.90 16.54
CA LEU A 13 -7.00 3.57 15.30
C LEU A 13 -7.63 4.95 15.55
N ALA A 14 -8.29 5.11 16.70
CA ALA A 14 -8.76 6.43 17.15
C ALA A 14 -7.61 7.44 17.28
N TYR A 15 -6.42 6.98 17.69
CA TYR A 15 -5.26 7.86 17.85
C TYR A 15 -4.69 8.36 16.51
N LEU A 16 -5.06 7.71 15.41
CA LEU A 16 -4.60 7.99 14.04
C LEU A 16 -5.65 8.69 13.16
N THR A 17 -6.86 8.89 13.67
CA THR A 17 -8.00 9.41 12.89
C THR A 17 -8.53 10.69 13.53
N GLY A 18 -8.61 11.76 12.74
CA GLY A 18 -9.19 13.03 13.20
C GLY A 18 -8.23 14.23 13.09
N PRO A 19 -8.66 15.41 13.58
CA PRO A 19 -7.83 16.61 13.63
C PRO A 19 -6.58 16.41 14.51
N ALA A 20 -5.49 17.12 14.19
CA ALA A 20 -4.21 17.01 14.92
C ALA A 20 -4.37 17.29 16.42
N ASP A 21 -4.96 18.44 16.76
CA ASP A 21 -5.15 18.90 18.15
C ASP A 21 -6.60 18.70 18.67
N GLY A 22 -7.43 18.00 17.89
CA GLY A 22 -8.84 17.76 18.20
C GLY A 22 -9.11 16.39 18.83
N PRO A 23 -10.37 16.13 19.22
CA PRO A 23 -10.77 14.80 19.66
C PRO A 23 -10.61 13.76 18.52
N PRO A 24 -10.36 12.48 18.85
CA PRO A 24 -10.38 11.41 17.87
C PRO A 24 -11.70 11.34 17.09
N ASP A 25 -11.61 11.02 15.81
CA ASP A 25 -12.78 10.75 14.97
C ASP A 25 -13.17 9.26 15.04
N PHE A 26 -14.47 9.02 15.27
CA PHE A 26 -15.10 7.70 15.39
C PHE A 26 -16.02 7.37 14.21
N SER A 27 -16.20 8.29 13.25
CA SER A 27 -17.08 8.14 12.08
C SER A 27 -16.74 6.90 11.23
N ARG A 28 -15.50 6.41 11.33
CA ARG A 28 -14.97 5.24 10.60
C ARG A 28 -14.76 3.99 11.46
N ALA A 29 -15.35 3.92 12.66
CA ALA A 29 -15.23 2.77 13.55
C ALA A 29 -15.62 1.42 12.88
N GLY A 30 -16.54 1.43 11.92
CA GLY A 30 -16.94 0.24 11.16
C GLY A 30 -15.82 -0.41 10.34
N VAL A 31 -14.74 0.31 10.04
CA VAL A 31 -13.56 -0.24 9.34
C VAL A 31 -12.92 -1.36 10.15
N LEU A 32 -12.80 -1.20 11.47
CA LEU A 32 -12.22 -2.24 12.33
C LEU A 32 -13.10 -3.49 12.36
N ALA A 33 -14.42 -3.34 12.41
CA ALA A 33 -15.34 -4.47 12.33
C ALA A 33 -15.20 -5.23 11.01
N LYS A 34 -15.07 -4.50 9.88
CA LYS A 34 -14.84 -5.12 8.57
C LYS A 34 -13.48 -5.82 8.52
N ALA A 35 -12.43 -5.20 9.05
CA ALA A 35 -11.10 -5.78 9.11
C ALA A 35 -11.09 -7.07 9.95
N ARG A 36 -11.77 -7.09 11.11
CA ARG A 36 -11.93 -8.29 11.95
C ARG A 36 -12.63 -9.43 11.21
N HIS A 37 -13.65 -9.12 10.40
CA HIS A 37 -14.30 -10.14 9.57
C HIS A 37 -13.34 -10.72 8.52
N VAL A 38 -12.55 -9.86 7.86
CA VAL A 38 -11.55 -10.32 6.87
C VAL A 38 -10.45 -11.16 7.53
N THR A 39 -9.93 -10.73 8.69
CA THR A 39 -8.90 -11.48 9.41
C THR A 39 -9.42 -12.81 9.94
N ALA A 40 -10.70 -12.90 10.35
CA ALA A 40 -11.33 -14.16 10.74
C ALA A 40 -11.42 -15.15 9.56
N GLU A 41 -11.79 -14.69 8.36
CA GLU A 41 -11.78 -15.54 7.16
C GLU A 41 -10.36 -15.99 6.78
N ILE A 42 -9.37 -15.10 6.87
CA ILE A 42 -7.96 -15.45 6.66
C ILE A 42 -7.51 -16.50 7.69
N ALA A 43 -7.85 -16.32 8.97
CA ALA A 43 -7.50 -17.27 10.01
C ALA A 43 -8.13 -18.65 9.77
N ARG A 44 -9.38 -18.68 9.32
CA ARG A 44 -10.08 -19.92 8.94
C ARG A 44 -9.42 -20.62 7.74
N LEU A 45 -8.94 -19.86 6.76
CA LEU A 45 -8.30 -20.40 5.55
C LEU A 45 -6.86 -20.86 5.77
N LEU A 46 -6.09 -20.10 6.55
CA LEU A 46 -4.65 -20.33 6.74
C LEU A 46 -4.33 -21.12 8.01
N GLY A 47 -5.26 -21.20 8.97
CA GLY A 47 -4.97 -21.71 10.32
C GLY A 47 -4.03 -20.78 11.10
N VAL A 48 -4.05 -19.47 10.80
CA VAL A 48 -3.13 -18.48 11.36
C VAL A 48 -3.93 -17.38 12.06
N ASP A 49 -3.71 -17.21 13.37
CA ASP A 49 -4.33 -16.14 14.13
C ASP A 49 -3.86 -14.76 13.65
N THR A 50 -4.79 -13.84 13.46
CA THR A 50 -4.50 -12.48 13.00
C THR A 50 -5.29 -11.48 13.83
N ASP A 51 -4.59 -10.47 14.35
CA ASP A 51 -5.23 -9.34 15.02
C ASP A 51 -5.37 -8.15 14.07
N ALA A 52 -6.61 -7.82 13.73
CA ALA A 52 -6.92 -6.72 12.82
C ALA A 52 -6.42 -5.37 13.34
N ALA A 53 -6.47 -5.13 14.65
CA ALA A 53 -6.02 -3.87 15.23
C ALA A 53 -4.49 -3.71 15.08
N THR A 54 -3.73 -4.75 15.43
CA THR A 54 -2.28 -4.78 15.24
C THR A 54 -1.90 -4.61 13.76
N ILE A 55 -2.61 -5.25 12.83
CA ILE A 55 -2.34 -5.07 11.39
C ILE A 55 -2.61 -3.62 10.97
N LEU A 56 -3.69 -2.98 11.41
CA LEU A 56 -4.02 -1.63 10.95
C LEU A 56 -3.22 -0.53 11.65
N ALA A 57 -2.92 -0.68 12.95
CA ALA A 57 -2.30 0.37 13.78
C ALA A 57 -0.85 0.08 14.18
N GLY A 58 -0.36 -1.15 14.00
CA GLY A 58 0.94 -1.59 14.52
C GLY A 58 2.13 -0.77 14.02
N ARG A 59 2.08 -0.32 12.76
CA ARG A 59 3.10 0.60 12.21
C ARG A 59 3.20 1.89 13.00
N ALA A 60 2.05 2.49 13.25
CA ALA A 60 1.97 3.77 13.90
C ALA A 60 2.41 3.64 15.37
N ALA A 61 2.08 2.53 16.03
CA ALA A 61 2.56 2.22 17.35
C ALA A 61 4.10 2.09 17.39
N LEU A 62 4.71 1.36 16.44
CA LEU A 62 6.18 1.24 16.34
C LEU A 62 6.87 2.57 16.10
N LEU A 63 6.26 3.43 15.30
CA LEU A 63 6.83 4.72 14.87
C LEU A 63 6.42 5.91 15.76
N GLY A 64 5.58 5.69 16.79
CA GLY A 64 5.03 6.75 17.63
C GLY A 64 4.19 7.77 16.86
N LEU A 65 3.50 7.35 15.78
CA LEU A 65 2.72 8.25 14.93
C LEU A 65 1.34 8.53 15.53
N THR A 66 0.84 9.74 15.26
CA THR A 66 -0.46 10.22 15.72
C THR A 66 -1.24 10.81 14.56
N ARG A 67 -2.54 11.05 14.76
CA ARG A 67 -3.37 11.82 13.82
C ARG A 67 -2.79 13.21 13.59
N GLN A 68 -2.89 13.70 12.35
CA GLN A 68 -2.40 15.03 11.94
C GLN A 68 -3.40 15.76 11.03
N GLY A 69 -4.70 15.47 11.17
CA GLY A 69 -5.75 16.12 10.37
C GLY A 69 -5.56 15.86 8.87
N ARG A 70 -5.21 16.90 8.12
CA ARG A 70 -5.00 16.86 6.65
C ARG A 70 -3.61 16.42 6.22
N VAL A 71 -2.75 16.03 7.16
CA VAL A 71 -1.47 15.39 6.91
C VAL A 71 -1.58 13.93 7.33
N SER A 72 -1.10 13.00 6.52
CA SER A 72 -1.12 11.58 6.90
C SER A 72 -0.20 11.35 8.10
N ALA A 73 -0.45 10.33 8.91
CA ALA A 73 0.33 10.08 10.13
C ALA A 73 1.85 9.94 9.84
N GLY A 74 2.22 9.42 8.67
CA GLY A 74 3.62 9.33 8.21
C GLY A 74 4.20 10.65 7.67
N GLY A 75 3.38 11.65 7.40
CA GLY A 75 3.78 13.00 6.98
C GLY A 75 3.96 13.20 5.46
N ALA A 76 3.99 12.11 4.69
CA ALA A 76 4.31 12.19 3.26
C ALA A 76 3.12 12.57 2.36
N THR A 77 1.89 12.43 2.85
CA THR A 77 0.68 12.67 2.06
C THR A 77 -0.13 13.79 2.69
N ARG A 78 -0.65 14.72 1.88
CA ARG A 78 -1.57 15.77 2.34
C ARG A 78 -2.87 15.79 1.56
N LEU A 79 -3.97 16.06 2.26
CA LEU A 79 -5.27 16.42 1.69
C LEU A 79 -5.27 17.91 1.34
N LEU A 80 -5.50 18.22 0.08
CA LEU A 80 -5.52 19.58 -0.46
C LEU A 80 -6.90 19.89 -1.03
N PRO A 81 -7.48 21.06 -0.73
CA PRO A 81 -8.69 21.51 -1.39
C PRO A 81 -8.40 21.74 -2.88
N SER A 82 -9.33 21.33 -3.72
CA SER A 82 -9.33 21.61 -5.16
C SER A 82 -10.51 22.51 -5.51
N ALA A 83 -10.60 22.95 -6.77
CA ALA A 83 -11.67 23.83 -7.24
C ALA A 83 -13.08 23.20 -7.12
N ASP A 84 -13.16 21.87 -7.07
CA ASP A 84 -14.41 21.10 -7.06
C ASP A 84 -14.50 20.05 -5.94
N GLY A 85 -13.53 20.00 -5.03
CA GLY A 85 -13.50 19.00 -3.96
C GLY A 85 -12.19 18.94 -3.20
N TRP A 86 -11.67 17.72 -3.06
CA TRP A 86 -10.44 17.43 -2.33
C TRP A 86 -9.62 16.37 -3.07
N CYS A 87 -8.31 16.51 -3.00
CA CYS A 87 -7.37 15.52 -3.50
C CYS A 87 -6.28 15.23 -2.46
N ALA A 88 -5.71 14.03 -2.51
CA ALA A 88 -4.49 13.69 -1.81
C ALA A 88 -3.30 13.75 -2.77
N ILE A 89 -2.17 14.29 -2.33
CA ILE A 89 -0.88 14.20 -3.02
C ILE A 89 0.15 13.62 -2.05
N ALA A 90 0.89 12.61 -2.49
CA ALA A 90 1.94 11.95 -1.71
C ALA A 90 3.33 12.27 -2.29
N LEU A 91 4.24 12.74 -1.44
CA LEU A 91 5.64 13.02 -1.77
C LEU A 91 6.62 12.20 -0.91
N PRO A 92 6.53 10.86 -0.86
CA PRO A 92 7.42 10.05 -0.02
C PRO A 92 8.85 9.91 -0.55
N ARG A 93 9.10 10.22 -1.84
CA ARG A 93 10.42 10.05 -2.46
C ARG A 93 11.07 11.41 -2.76
N PRO A 94 12.40 11.50 -2.73
CA PRO A 94 13.12 12.69 -3.21
C PRO A 94 12.74 13.09 -4.64
N ASP A 95 12.54 12.10 -5.52
CA ASP A 95 12.13 12.31 -6.91
C ASP A 95 10.75 12.98 -7.03
N ASP A 96 9.84 12.73 -6.06
CA ASP A 96 8.52 13.38 -6.04
C ASP A 96 8.67 14.89 -5.84
N ALA A 97 9.53 15.30 -4.90
CA ALA A 97 9.83 16.71 -4.65
C ALA A 97 10.57 17.36 -5.83
N ALA A 98 11.50 16.63 -6.46
CA ALA A 98 12.26 17.12 -7.61
C ALA A 98 11.37 17.37 -8.85
N ALA A 99 10.23 16.68 -8.97
CA ALA A 99 9.29 16.84 -10.06
C ALA A 99 8.30 18.01 -9.88
N LEU A 100 8.22 18.63 -8.69
CA LEU A 100 7.27 19.69 -8.39
C LEU A 100 7.39 20.96 -9.25
N PRO A 101 8.58 21.45 -9.65
CA PRO A 101 8.70 22.58 -10.57
C PRO A 101 7.95 22.32 -11.89
N ALA A 102 8.03 21.10 -12.43
CA ALA A 102 7.30 20.69 -13.64
C ALA A 102 5.78 20.58 -13.41
N LEU A 103 5.38 20.06 -12.23
CA LEU A 103 3.97 19.98 -11.85
C LEU A 103 3.34 21.39 -11.83
N LEU A 104 4.02 22.33 -11.19
CA LEU A 104 3.53 23.68 -10.93
C LEU A 104 3.83 24.67 -12.06
N GLN A 105 4.61 24.28 -13.07
CA GLN A 105 5.08 25.14 -14.16
C GLN A 105 5.87 26.36 -13.67
N VAL A 106 6.76 26.13 -12.71
CA VAL A 106 7.66 27.15 -12.15
C VAL A 106 9.09 26.67 -12.24
N ASP A 107 10.05 27.59 -12.20
CA ASP A 107 11.48 27.22 -12.28
C ASP A 107 12.00 26.58 -10.98
N ALA A 108 11.43 26.94 -9.84
CA ALA A 108 11.80 26.43 -8.53
C ALA A 108 10.63 26.44 -7.56
N VAL A 109 10.68 25.53 -6.58
CA VAL A 109 9.73 25.46 -5.46
C VAL A 109 10.45 25.78 -4.14
N PRO A 110 9.79 26.40 -3.16
CA PRO A 110 10.35 26.59 -1.82
C PRO A 110 10.70 25.26 -1.15
N ALA A 111 11.53 25.31 -0.11
CA ALA A 111 11.91 24.14 0.67
C ALA A 111 10.71 23.42 1.33
N ASP A 112 9.70 24.19 1.76
CA ASP A 112 8.37 23.67 2.06
C ASP A 112 7.45 23.91 0.85
N PRO A 113 7.19 22.89 0.01
CA PRO A 113 6.40 23.06 -1.20
C PRO A 113 4.89 23.07 -0.95
N TRP A 114 4.44 22.68 0.24
CA TRP A 114 3.04 22.39 0.50
C TRP A 114 2.11 23.61 0.41
N PRO A 115 2.49 24.82 0.87
CA PRO A 115 1.68 26.02 0.66
C PRO A 115 1.46 26.33 -0.83
N THR A 116 2.51 26.18 -1.65
CA THR A 116 2.44 26.40 -3.11
C THR A 116 1.57 25.34 -3.78
N LEU A 117 1.72 24.07 -3.38
CA LEU A 117 0.89 22.98 -3.89
C LEU A 117 -0.59 23.16 -3.52
N ALA A 118 -0.89 23.60 -2.30
CA ALA A 118 -2.26 23.85 -1.86
C ALA A 118 -2.91 24.99 -2.68
N ALA A 119 -2.19 26.10 -2.87
CA ALA A 119 -2.67 27.22 -3.68
C ALA A 119 -2.90 26.81 -5.14
N TRP A 120 -1.99 26.01 -5.72
CA TRP A 120 -2.14 25.49 -7.07
C TRP A 120 -3.32 24.51 -7.18
N ALA A 121 -3.44 23.55 -6.26
CA ALA A 121 -4.54 22.58 -6.27
C ALA A 121 -5.90 23.27 -6.19
N ALA A 122 -6.02 24.31 -5.36
CA ALA A 122 -7.27 25.07 -5.17
C ALA A 122 -7.79 25.75 -6.45
N THR A 123 -6.94 25.99 -7.46
CA THR A 123 -7.36 26.58 -8.75
C THR A 123 -7.61 25.55 -9.85
N HIS A 124 -7.52 24.25 -9.55
CA HIS A 124 -7.69 23.17 -10.51
C HIS A 124 -8.75 22.19 -10.04
N SER A 125 -9.46 21.55 -10.97
CA SER A 125 -10.32 20.42 -10.61
C SER A 125 -9.49 19.27 -10.05
N SER A 126 -10.11 18.44 -9.22
CA SER A 126 -9.47 17.25 -8.63
C SER A 126 -8.90 16.33 -9.72
N ASP A 127 -9.66 16.12 -10.80
CA ASP A 127 -9.24 15.33 -11.95
C ASP A 127 -8.01 15.92 -12.67
N ALA A 128 -7.97 17.26 -12.82
CA ALA A 128 -6.82 17.92 -13.44
C ALA A 128 -5.56 17.81 -12.57
N VAL A 129 -5.72 17.92 -11.24
CA VAL A 129 -4.62 17.71 -10.30
C VAL A 129 -4.07 16.28 -10.43
N VAL A 130 -4.95 15.28 -10.32
CA VAL A 130 -4.59 13.86 -10.42
C VAL A 130 -3.93 13.54 -11.75
N ALA A 131 -4.56 13.90 -12.87
CA ALA A 131 -4.03 13.62 -14.19
C ALA A 131 -2.62 14.20 -14.38
N ARG A 132 -2.37 15.40 -13.87
CA ARG A 132 -1.08 16.06 -14.01
C ARG A 132 0.00 15.46 -13.11
N THR A 133 -0.32 15.15 -11.86
CA THR A 133 0.61 14.46 -10.95
C THR A 133 1.01 13.08 -11.48
N GLN A 134 0.08 12.36 -12.10
CA GLN A 134 0.32 11.05 -12.69
C GLN A 134 1.31 11.09 -13.86
N LEU A 135 1.33 12.16 -14.67
CA LEU A 135 2.34 12.36 -15.72
C LEU A 135 3.78 12.41 -15.18
N LEU A 136 3.93 12.73 -13.89
CA LEU A 136 5.20 12.87 -13.21
C LEU A 136 5.49 11.68 -12.28
N ASP A 137 4.75 10.58 -12.41
CA ASP A 137 4.84 9.40 -11.53
C ASP A 137 4.58 9.73 -10.03
N ILE A 138 3.99 10.87 -9.69
CA ILE A 138 3.64 11.26 -8.31
C ILE A 138 2.30 10.61 -7.94
N ALA A 139 2.19 10.03 -6.74
CA ALA A 139 0.94 9.45 -6.29
C ALA A 139 -0.04 10.55 -5.85
N ALA A 140 -1.24 10.51 -6.40
CA ALA A 140 -2.33 11.39 -6.02
C ALA A 140 -3.67 10.71 -6.26
N ALA A 141 -4.71 11.19 -5.60
CA ALA A 141 -6.08 10.72 -5.79
C ALA A 141 -7.08 11.83 -5.49
N ALA A 142 -8.14 11.94 -6.28
CA ALA A 142 -9.32 12.69 -5.91
C ALA A 142 -10.11 11.90 -4.85
N LEU A 143 -10.70 12.60 -3.89
CA LEU A 143 -11.45 11.97 -2.80
C LEU A 143 -12.67 11.22 -3.36
N GLY A 144 -12.70 9.91 -3.17
CA GLY A 144 -13.83 9.06 -3.57
C GLY A 144 -13.94 8.80 -5.08
N GLU A 145 -12.87 9.01 -5.85
CA GLU A 145 -12.86 8.75 -7.30
C GLU A 145 -13.03 7.26 -7.66
N THR A 146 -12.75 6.35 -6.72
CA THR A 146 -12.84 4.90 -6.92
C THR A 146 -14.03 4.33 -6.18
N ALA A 147 -14.98 3.76 -6.93
CA ALA A 147 -16.11 3.04 -6.36
C ALA A 147 -15.72 1.59 -5.99
N ALA A 148 -16.35 1.05 -4.95
CA ALA A 148 -16.22 -0.36 -4.61
C ALA A 148 -16.82 -1.23 -5.73
N ALA A 149 -16.07 -2.25 -6.16
CA ALA A 149 -16.50 -3.20 -7.16
C ALA A 149 -16.30 -4.65 -6.66
N PRO A 150 -17.17 -5.60 -7.04
CA PRO A 150 -16.94 -7.01 -6.74
C PRO A 150 -15.68 -7.53 -7.47
N PRO A 151 -15.02 -8.58 -6.94
CA PRO A 151 -13.88 -9.16 -7.60
C PRO A 151 -14.28 -9.75 -8.96
N ALA A 152 -13.56 -9.37 -10.02
CA ALA A 152 -13.70 -9.98 -11.33
C ALA A 152 -12.94 -11.31 -11.36
N VAL A 153 -13.67 -12.42 -11.53
CA VAL A 153 -13.08 -13.76 -11.60
C VAL A 153 -13.21 -14.29 -13.02
N ARG A 154 -12.07 -14.65 -13.63
CA ARG A 154 -12.02 -15.37 -14.90
C ARG A 154 -11.41 -16.73 -14.65
N ARG A 155 -12.05 -17.79 -15.16
CA ARG A 155 -11.58 -19.16 -15.01
C ARG A 155 -11.05 -19.64 -16.35
N ASP A 156 -9.75 -19.84 -16.39
CA ASP A 156 -9.06 -20.42 -17.53
C ASP A 156 -8.53 -21.81 -17.14
N GLY A 157 -9.14 -22.86 -17.72
CA GLY A 157 -8.76 -24.25 -17.49
C GLY A 157 -9.44 -24.94 -16.29
N ASN A 158 -8.86 -26.09 -15.92
CA ASN A 158 -9.39 -26.98 -14.90
C ASN A 158 -8.74 -26.73 -13.53
N PRO A 159 -9.51 -26.80 -12.43
CA PRO A 159 -9.00 -26.76 -11.07
C PRO A 159 -7.94 -27.83 -10.87
N THR A 160 -6.93 -27.49 -10.08
CA THR A 160 -5.95 -28.46 -9.57
C THR A 160 -6.33 -28.85 -8.15
N ALA A 161 -5.78 -29.96 -7.66
CA ALA A 161 -5.96 -30.36 -6.28
C ALA A 161 -5.37 -29.29 -5.33
N PRO A 162 -6.07 -28.93 -4.24
CA PRO A 162 -5.51 -28.06 -3.22
C PRO A 162 -4.18 -28.61 -2.69
N ARG A 163 -3.22 -27.72 -2.43
CA ARG A 163 -1.92 -28.04 -1.85
C ARG A 163 -1.85 -27.51 -0.43
N ALA A 164 -1.15 -28.21 0.45
CA ALA A 164 -0.88 -27.70 1.79
C ALA A 164 0.09 -26.51 1.70
N PHE A 165 -0.10 -25.49 2.55
CA PHE A 165 0.79 -24.32 2.57
C PHE A 165 2.24 -24.70 2.85
N GLY A 166 2.47 -25.73 3.68
CA GLY A 166 3.79 -26.29 3.98
C GLY A 166 4.57 -26.80 2.77
N ASP A 167 3.89 -27.09 1.65
CA ASP A 167 4.51 -27.57 0.42
C ASP A 167 4.81 -26.45 -0.59
N LEU A 168 4.55 -25.19 -0.23
CA LEU A 168 4.65 -24.06 -1.15
C LEU A 168 5.99 -23.34 -1.01
N LEU A 169 6.65 -23.11 -2.14
CA LEU A 169 7.71 -22.12 -2.28
C LEU A 169 7.13 -20.78 -2.78
N VAL A 170 7.32 -19.72 -2.00
CA VAL A 170 6.85 -18.37 -2.31
C VAL A 170 8.04 -17.45 -2.57
N ALA A 171 8.07 -16.81 -3.74
CA ALA A 171 8.99 -15.72 -4.04
C ALA A 171 8.29 -14.37 -3.82
N ASP A 172 8.73 -13.63 -2.80
CA ASP A 172 8.20 -12.32 -2.43
C ASP A 172 9.11 -11.21 -3.00
N LEU A 173 8.72 -10.68 -4.16
CA LEU A 173 9.34 -9.52 -4.82
C LEU A 173 8.71 -8.19 -4.36
N SER A 174 7.70 -8.24 -3.48
CA SER A 174 6.98 -7.06 -3.05
C SER A 174 7.79 -6.25 -2.03
N SER A 175 7.29 -5.07 -1.67
CA SER A 175 7.92 -4.21 -0.67
C SER A 175 6.86 -3.50 0.15
N LEU A 176 7.30 -2.81 1.21
CA LEU A 176 6.47 -1.95 2.02
C LEU A 176 5.48 -2.71 2.92
N TRP A 177 4.21 -2.81 2.52
CA TRP A 177 3.12 -3.26 3.40
C TRP A 177 2.33 -4.44 2.86
N ALA A 178 1.47 -4.21 1.86
CA ALA A 178 0.42 -5.16 1.48
C ALA A 178 0.97 -6.50 1.00
N GLY A 179 2.02 -6.47 0.18
CA GLY A 179 2.70 -7.67 -0.29
C GLY A 179 3.50 -8.37 0.82
N PRO A 180 4.36 -7.66 1.58
CA PRO A 180 5.07 -8.28 2.69
C PRO A 180 4.15 -8.89 3.75
N LEU A 181 3.01 -8.26 4.06
CA LEU A 181 1.98 -8.80 4.95
C LEU A 181 1.37 -10.09 4.40
N CYS A 182 1.01 -10.13 3.12
CA CYS A 182 0.50 -11.35 2.48
C CYS A 182 1.53 -12.49 2.57
N ALA A 183 2.78 -12.21 2.23
CA ALA A 183 3.87 -13.17 2.31
C ALA A 183 4.14 -13.63 3.76
N GLN A 184 4.05 -12.73 4.74
CA GLN A 184 4.18 -13.06 6.16
C GLN A 184 3.09 -14.04 6.62
N LEU A 185 1.84 -13.82 6.20
CA LEU A 185 0.72 -14.72 6.52
C LEU A 185 0.93 -16.12 5.92
N LEU A 186 1.46 -16.21 4.70
CA LEU A 186 1.81 -17.49 4.08
C LEU A 186 2.97 -18.19 4.81
N ALA A 187 4.00 -17.45 5.24
CA ALA A 187 5.09 -18.00 6.06
C ALA A 187 4.56 -18.58 7.37
N ARG A 188 3.65 -17.85 8.05
CA ARG A 188 3.01 -18.30 9.28
C ARG A 188 2.11 -19.53 9.07
N ALA A 189 1.56 -19.71 7.87
CA ALA A 189 0.81 -20.90 7.47
C ALA A 189 1.71 -22.10 7.12
N GLY A 190 3.04 -21.93 7.16
CA GLY A 190 4.04 -22.98 6.94
C GLY A 190 4.74 -22.93 5.58
N ALA A 191 4.39 -22.00 4.69
CA ALA A 191 5.06 -21.89 3.40
C ALA A 191 6.52 -21.46 3.55
N VAL A 192 7.39 -21.94 2.65
CA VAL A 192 8.76 -21.45 2.53
C VAL A 192 8.72 -20.16 1.73
N VAL A 193 8.90 -19.03 2.41
CA VAL A 193 8.85 -17.71 1.80
C VAL A 193 10.26 -17.14 1.67
N VAL A 194 10.64 -16.77 0.44
CA VAL A 194 11.90 -16.09 0.13
C VAL A 194 11.58 -14.64 -0.24
N LYS A 195 11.97 -13.69 0.62
CA LYS A 195 12.01 -12.26 0.30
C LYS A 195 13.16 -12.02 -0.66
N VAL A 196 12.83 -11.62 -1.88
CA VAL A 196 13.79 -11.40 -2.96
C VAL A 196 13.94 -9.90 -3.17
N GLU A 197 15.16 -9.39 -3.11
CA GLU A 197 15.45 -7.96 -3.22
C GLU A 197 16.60 -7.68 -4.17
N SER A 198 16.50 -6.56 -4.90
CA SER A 198 17.64 -6.04 -5.64
C SER A 198 18.52 -5.18 -4.72
N PRO A 199 19.85 -5.39 -4.69
CA PRO A 199 20.76 -4.51 -3.96
C PRO A 199 20.66 -3.04 -4.38
N ALA A 200 20.31 -2.78 -5.65
CA ALA A 200 20.11 -1.43 -6.17
C ALA A 200 18.79 -0.78 -5.69
N ARG A 201 17.82 -1.59 -5.28
CA ARG A 201 16.51 -1.15 -4.82
C ARG A 201 15.98 -2.08 -3.73
N PRO A 202 16.54 -2.02 -2.51
CA PRO A 202 16.01 -2.75 -1.37
C PRO A 202 14.59 -2.29 -1.02
N ASP A 203 13.88 -3.09 -0.22
CA ASP A 203 12.62 -2.67 0.39
C ASP A 203 12.81 -1.34 1.13
N GLY A 204 11.96 -0.35 0.83
CA GLY A 204 12.05 1.00 1.42
C GLY A 204 12.01 0.98 2.94
N THR A 205 11.33 -0.01 3.53
CA THR A 205 11.22 -0.17 4.98
C THR A 205 12.56 -0.49 5.67
N ARG A 206 13.57 -0.97 4.92
CA ARG A 206 14.94 -1.14 5.45
C ARG A 206 15.64 0.17 5.83
N ARG A 207 15.17 1.31 5.29
CA ARG A 207 15.70 2.65 5.63
C ARG A 207 14.90 3.35 6.72
N GLY A 208 13.76 2.77 7.12
CA GLY A 208 12.89 3.27 8.16
C GLY A 208 13.20 2.64 9.52
N GLU A 209 12.16 2.43 10.31
CA GLU A 209 12.25 1.74 11.60
C GLU A 209 12.56 0.25 11.42
N PRO A 210 13.73 -0.24 11.89
CA PRO A 210 14.12 -1.64 11.73
C PRO A 210 13.09 -2.62 12.28
N ALA A 211 12.46 -2.31 13.42
CA ALA A 211 11.44 -3.17 14.02
C ALA A 211 10.22 -3.36 13.08
N PHE A 212 9.94 -2.40 12.21
CA PHE A 212 8.87 -2.52 11.23
C PHE A 212 9.24 -3.50 10.10
N PHE A 213 10.46 -3.40 9.56
CA PHE A 213 10.95 -4.36 8.57
C PHE A 213 10.97 -5.79 9.13
N ASP A 214 11.51 -5.94 10.35
CA ASP A 214 11.63 -7.21 11.04
C ASP A 214 10.26 -7.83 11.31
N TRP A 215 9.29 -7.02 11.76
CA TRP A 215 7.92 -7.49 11.94
C TRP A 215 7.35 -8.01 10.62
N MET A 216 7.37 -7.22 9.54
CA MET A 216 6.77 -7.61 8.25
C MET A 216 7.47 -8.81 7.57
N ASN A 217 8.76 -9.02 7.83
CA ASN A 217 9.54 -10.05 7.16
C ASN A 217 9.97 -11.20 8.08
N PHE A 218 9.44 -11.23 9.32
CA PHE A 218 9.68 -12.32 10.25
C PHE A 218 9.31 -13.68 9.66
N GLY A 219 10.19 -14.66 9.81
CA GLY A 219 10.00 -16.03 9.32
C GLY A 219 10.29 -16.24 7.83
N LYS A 220 10.64 -15.19 7.07
CA LYS A 220 11.04 -15.30 5.66
C LYS A 220 12.55 -15.54 5.54
N LEU A 221 12.95 -16.32 4.53
CA LEU A 221 14.31 -16.32 4.02
C LEU A 221 14.56 -15.01 3.25
N SER A 222 15.81 -14.55 3.18
CA SER A 222 16.19 -13.35 2.42
C SER A 222 17.20 -13.71 1.35
N TYR A 223 16.95 -13.26 0.12
CA TYR A 223 17.84 -13.47 -1.01
C TYR A 223 18.02 -12.17 -1.80
N ALA A 224 19.27 -11.73 -1.93
CA ALA A 224 19.62 -10.54 -2.70
C ALA A 224 20.14 -10.96 -4.08
N VAL A 225 19.57 -10.39 -5.14
CA VAL A 225 19.99 -10.63 -6.54
C VAL A 225 19.81 -9.36 -7.34
N ASP A 226 20.81 -8.98 -8.13
CA ASP A 226 20.69 -7.80 -8.99
C ASP A 226 19.80 -8.12 -10.20
N PHE A 227 18.62 -7.51 -10.27
CA PHE A 227 17.61 -7.85 -11.28
C PHE A 227 18.04 -7.49 -12.70
N ASP A 228 19.03 -6.59 -12.85
CA ASP A 228 19.54 -6.14 -14.13
C ASP A 228 20.81 -6.91 -14.54
N LYS A 229 21.66 -7.28 -13.57
CA LYS A 229 22.91 -8.02 -13.84
C LYS A 229 22.75 -9.54 -13.82
N GLU A 230 21.77 -10.04 -13.08
CA GLU A 230 21.57 -11.48 -12.85
C GLU A 230 20.11 -11.92 -13.14
N PRO A 231 19.50 -11.51 -14.28
CA PRO A 231 18.10 -11.83 -14.57
C PRO A 231 17.84 -13.34 -14.70
N ASP A 232 18.85 -14.12 -15.10
CA ASP A 232 18.73 -15.57 -15.26
C ASP A 232 18.61 -16.30 -13.92
N VAL A 233 19.35 -15.85 -12.91
CA VAL A 233 19.28 -16.39 -11.54
C VAL A 233 17.89 -16.11 -10.95
N LEU A 234 17.42 -14.88 -11.12
CA LEU A 234 16.07 -14.51 -10.69
C LEU A 234 15.00 -15.34 -11.43
N ARG A 235 15.12 -15.52 -12.74
CA ARG A 235 14.18 -16.33 -13.52
C ARG A 235 14.13 -17.78 -13.06
N GLN A 236 15.27 -18.37 -12.71
CA GLN A 236 15.31 -19.73 -12.15
C GLN A 236 14.55 -19.80 -10.82
N LEU A 237 14.75 -18.83 -9.93
CA LEU A 237 14.02 -18.76 -8.67
C LEU A 237 12.51 -18.62 -8.87
N LEU A 238 12.07 -17.70 -9.75
CA LEU A 238 10.65 -17.51 -10.08
C LEU A 238 10.04 -18.74 -10.77
N SER A 239 10.85 -19.48 -11.54
CA SER A 239 10.43 -20.74 -12.16
C SER A 239 10.25 -21.87 -11.13
N ALA A 240 11.05 -21.89 -10.08
CA ALA A 240 10.88 -22.85 -8.99
C ALA A 240 9.67 -22.51 -8.10
N ALA A 241 9.34 -21.22 -7.96
CA ALA A 241 8.27 -20.77 -7.08
C ALA A 241 6.88 -21.29 -7.50
N ASP A 242 6.09 -21.66 -6.49
CA ASP A 242 4.66 -21.96 -6.58
C ASP A 242 3.82 -20.70 -6.52
N VAL A 243 4.25 -19.72 -5.73
CA VAL A 243 3.61 -18.41 -5.65
C VAL A 243 4.67 -17.34 -5.89
N VAL A 244 4.39 -16.41 -6.80
CA VAL A 244 5.17 -15.18 -6.94
C VAL A 244 4.30 -14.03 -6.47
N ILE A 245 4.79 -13.24 -5.51
CA ILE A 245 4.12 -12.06 -5.00
C ILE A 245 4.88 -10.84 -5.48
N GLU A 246 4.20 -9.92 -6.14
CA GLU A 246 4.78 -8.64 -6.55
C GLU A 246 3.81 -7.48 -6.33
N GLY A 247 4.37 -6.31 -6.05
CA GLY A 247 3.67 -5.04 -5.99
C GLY A 247 4.35 -3.97 -6.83
N SER A 248 5.13 -4.39 -7.84
CA SER A 248 5.88 -3.49 -8.70
C SER A 248 4.98 -2.88 -9.76
N ARG A 249 5.42 -1.75 -10.33
CA ARG A 249 4.82 -1.25 -11.57
C ARG A 249 4.94 -2.35 -12.64
N PRO A 250 3.88 -2.67 -13.41
CA PRO A 250 3.94 -3.70 -14.44
C PRO A 250 5.12 -3.52 -15.41
N ALA A 251 5.43 -2.27 -15.77
CA ALA A 251 6.58 -1.96 -16.62
C ALA A 251 7.95 -2.32 -16.01
N ALA A 252 8.08 -2.44 -14.69
CA ALA A 252 9.35 -2.75 -14.04
C ALA A 252 9.78 -4.20 -14.28
N LEU A 253 8.86 -5.16 -14.12
CA LEU A 253 9.16 -6.58 -14.35
C LEU A 253 9.04 -6.97 -15.83
N ARG A 254 8.07 -6.42 -16.57
CA ARG A 254 7.92 -6.67 -18.02
C ARG A 254 9.17 -6.28 -18.82
N ARG A 255 9.80 -5.14 -18.50
CA ARG A 255 11.06 -4.72 -19.17
C ARG A 255 12.21 -5.70 -18.96
N ARG A 256 12.14 -6.53 -17.93
CA ARG A 256 13.14 -7.55 -17.60
C ARG A 256 12.73 -8.96 -18.05
N GLN A 257 11.57 -9.10 -18.70
CA GLN A 257 10.97 -10.40 -19.05
C GLN A 257 10.77 -11.30 -17.82
N LEU A 258 10.31 -10.70 -16.72
CA LEU A 258 10.08 -11.35 -15.42
C LEU A 258 8.63 -11.18 -14.96
N SER A 259 7.68 -11.15 -15.89
CA SER A 259 6.25 -11.07 -15.61
C SER A 259 5.57 -12.44 -15.73
N ALA A 260 4.31 -12.52 -15.29
CA ALA A 260 3.50 -13.73 -15.42
C ALA A 260 3.44 -14.24 -16.86
N ASP A 261 3.39 -13.34 -17.84
CA ASP A 261 3.29 -13.66 -19.27
C ASP A 261 4.62 -14.20 -19.85
N ASP A 262 5.74 -13.90 -19.20
CA ASP A 262 7.08 -14.36 -19.61
C ASP A 262 7.42 -15.74 -19.05
N MET A 263 6.68 -16.21 -18.04
CA MET A 263 6.93 -17.48 -17.37
C MET A 263 6.07 -18.59 -17.96
N PRO A 264 6.61 -19.80 -18.18
CA PRO A 264 5.82 -20.91 -18.70
C PRO A 264 4.72 -21.27 -17.71
N ALA A 265 3.49 -21.44 -18.22
CA ALA A 265 2.35 -21.86 -17.42
C ALA A 265 2.63 -23.23 -16.77
N ARG A 266 2.31 -23.35 -15.49
CA ARG A 266 2.47 -24.59 -14.70
C ARG A 266 1.22 -24.80 -13.84
N PRO A 267 0.63 -26.01 -13.82
CA PRO A 267 -0.50 -26.30 -12.94
C PRO A 267 -0.21 -25.95 -11.49
N GLY A 268 -1.12 -25.19 -10.86
CA GLY A 268 -1.02 -24.78 -9.46
C GLY A 268 -0.05 -23.63 -9.18
N ARG A 269 0.62 -23.05 -10.19
CA ARG A 269 1.38 -21.80 -10.00
C ARG A 269 0.42 -20.61 -9.85
N VAL A 270 0.72 -19.73 -8.90
CA VAL A 270 -0.02 -18.50 -8.63
C VAL A 270 0.91 -17.31 -8.83
N TRP A 271 0.44 -16.31 -9.59
CA TRP A 271 1.08 -15.00 -9.67
C TRP A 271 0.17 -13.96 -9.01
N LEU A 272 0.55 -13.51 -7.82
CA LEU A 272 -0.18 -12.50 -7.07
C LEU A 272 0.44 -11.13 -7.32
N ARG A 273 -0.34 -10.25 -7.94
CA ARG A 273 0.07 -8.86 -8.20
C ARG A 273 -0.84 -7.90 -7.44
N ILE A 274 -0.25 -7.09 -6.57
CA ILE A 274 -0.95 -6.06 -5.79
C ILE A 274 -0.74 -4.71 -6.47
N LYS A 275 -1.82 -3.99 -6.74
CA LYS A 275 -1.81 -2.66 -7.38
C LYS A 275 -2.74 -1.70 -6.66
N GLY A 276 -2.51 -0.40 -6.87
CA GLY A 276 -3.42 0.65 -6.40
C GLY A 276 -4.73 0.73 -7.17
N TYR A 277 -4.67 0.64 -8.51
CA TYR A 277 -5.82 0.85 -9.38
C TYR A 277 -5.97 -0.28 -10.42
N ASN A 278 -7.21 -0.68 -10.71
CA ASN A 278 -7.51 -1.76 -11.65
C ASN A 278 -7.29 -1.34 -13.11
N ASP A 279 -7.92 -0.23 -13.52
CA ASP A 279 -7.96 0.21 -14.92
C ASP A 279 -6.77 1.11 -15.30
N GLN A 280 -5.94 1.46 -14.33
CA GLN A 280 -4.75 2.28 -14.50
C GLN A 280 -3.53 1.58 -13.88
N PRO A 281 -3.09 0.46 -14.47
CA PRO A 281 -2.17 -0.47 -13.82
C PRO A 281 -0.76 0.10 -13.59
N ASP A 282 -0.40 1.20 -14.26
CA ASP A 282 0.88 1.89 -14.10
C ASP A 282 0.80 3.10 -13.16
N ARG A 283 -0.41 3.48 -12.68
CA ARG A 283 -0.59 4.58 -11.73
C ARG A 283 -0.04 4.21 -10.36
N VAL A 284 0.80 5.09 -9.82
CA VAL A 284 1.40 4.94 -8.49
C VAL A 284 0.33 5.13 -7.41
N ALA A 285 0.39 4.30 -6.38
CA ALA A 285 -0.45 4.43 -5.20
C ALA A 285 0.29 4.01 -3.94
N PHE A 286 0.06 4.73 -2.85
CA PHE A 286 0.39 4.34 -1.48
C PHE A 286 -0.90 4.16 -0.68
N GLY A 287 -0.77 3.65 0.55
CA GLY A 287 -1.94 3.36 1.39
C GLY A 287 -2.80 4.60 1.68
N ASP A 288 -2.17 5.77 1.81
CA ASP A 288 -2.86 7.03 2.13
C ASP A 288 -3.71 7.55 0.96
N ASP A 289 -3.14 7.70 -0.23
CA ASP A 289 -3.88 8.18 -1.40
C ASP A 289 -4.88 7.14 -1.91
N ALA A 290 -4.57 5.84 -1.83
CA ALA A 290 -5.53 4.79 -2.17
C ALA A 290 -6.75 4.77 -1.24
N ALA A 291 -6.55 5.04 0.06
CA ALA A 291 -7.65 5.18 1.01
C ALA A 291 -8.52 6.39 0.67
N VAL A 292 -7.91 7.52 0.30
CA VAL A 292 -8.62 8.72 -0.16
C VAL A 292 -9.38 8.44 -1.45
N ALA A 293 -8.77 7.76 -2.42
CA ALA A 293 -9.43 7.33 -3.66
C ALA A 293 -10.69 6.50 -3.39
N GLY A 294 -10.63 5.61 -2.39
CA GLY A 294 -11.76 4.78 -1.94
C GLY A 294 -12.73 5.47 -0.96
N GLY A 295 -12.54 6.76 -0.67
CA GLY A 295 -13.41 7.54 0.22
C GLY A 295 -13.21 7.28 1.73
N LEU A 296 -12.14 6.58 2.12
CA LEU A 296 -11.80 6.33 3.51
C LEU A 296 -11.07 7.54 4.12
N VAL A 297 -11.86 8.52 4.54
CA VAL A 297 -11.42 9.74 5.26
C VAL A 297 -12.30 9.99 6.48
N GLY A 298 -11.73 10.57 7.53
CA GLY A 298 -12.51 11.15 8.62
C GLY A 298 -13.07 12.52 8.23
N ALA A 299 -13.72 13.19 9.18
CA ALA A 299 -14.22 14.54 9.00
C ALA A 299 -13.81 15.47 10.14
N ASP A 300 -13.52 16.73 9.80
CA ASP A 300 -13.46 17.87 10.71
C ASP A 300 -14.47 18.95 10.28
N ALA A 301 -14.54 20.07 11.01
CA ALA A 301 -15.49 21.15 10.71
C ALA A 301 -15.25 21.83 9.34
N ASP A 302 -14.02 21.76 8.84
CA ASP A 302 -13.52 22.52 7.69
C ASP A 302 -13.23 21.60 6.48
N GLY A 303 -13.45 20.29 6.59
CA GLY A 303 -13.26 19.33 5.51
C GLY A 303 -12.85 17.91 5.96
N PRO A 304 -12.35 17.08 5.02
CA PRO A 304 -11.89 15.74 5.31
C PRO A 304 -10.54 15.76 6.05
N VAL A 305 -10.32 14.72 6.86
CA VAL A 305 -9.04 14.44 7.51
C VAL A 305 -8.64 13.00 7.24
N PHE A 306 -7.36 12.68 7.37
CA PHE A 306 -6.91 11.30 7.26
C PHE A 306 -7.56 10.43 8.33
N ALA A 307 -8.03 9.26 7.89
CA ALA A 307 -8.39 8.16 8.77
C ALA A 307 -7.19 7.23 8.93
N ALA A 308 -7.23 6.37 9.94
CA ALA A 308 -6.22 5.35 10.17
C ALA A 308 -6.05 4.44 8.95
N THR A 309 -4.91 4.54 8.29
CA THR A 309 -4.50 3.70 7.16
C THR A 309 -3.20 2.99 7.52
N PRO A 310 -3.05 1.69 7.16
CA PRO A 310 -1.76 1.04 7.19
C PRO A 310 -0.93 1.54 5.99
N SER A 311 -0.50 2.80 6.04
CA SER A 311 0.32 3.40 4.97
C SER A 311 1.80 3.22 5.29
N PRO A 312 2.65 2.83 4.33
CA PRO A 312 4.07 2.59 4.55
C PRO A 312 4.94 3.86 4.47
N THR A 313 4.36 5.05 4.45
CA THR A 313 5.09 6.30 4.16
C THR A 313 6.18 6.64 5.17
N ARG A 314 7.44 6.31 4.83
CA ARG A 314 8.70 7.05 5.05
C ARG A 314 9.80 6.42 4.20
#